data_AF-A0A5P8Z2Z2-F1
#
_entry.id   AF-A0A5P8Z2Z2-F1
#
_cell.length_a   1.000
_cell.length_b   1.000
_cell.length_c   1.000
_cell.angle_alpha   90.00
_cell.angle_beta   90.00
_cell.angle_gamma   90.00
#
_symmetry.space_group_name_H-M   'P 1'
#
loop_
_entity.id
_entity.type
_entity.pdbx_description
1 polymer ?
#
loop_
_entity_poly.entity_id
_entity_poly.type
_entity_poly.pdbx_seq_one_letter_code
_entity_poly.pdbx_strand_id
1 'polypeptide(L)'
;MPYVQFSETGLPMNASSRPRAGFHQLPEGVPAKEAMLDDAGDVVRRPSLPVARFIEPDVMVPPCPLGTVVTVFDMAIGEVIFAHTTEVEGWTETLHIAEVGAFEVSIVPPMPWMGETFVVEVTA
;
A
#
# COMPACT_ATOMS: atom_id res chain seq x y z
N MET A 1 30.11 -38.78 30.88
CA MET A 1 29.66 -37.41 31.18
C MET A 1 30.63 -36.45 30.50
N PRO A 2 30.27 -35.79 29.38
CA PRO A 2 31.22 -34.91 28.71
C PRO A 2 31.25 -33.54 29.39
N TYR A 3 32.46 -33.11 29.70
CA TYR A 3 32.85 -31.86 30.35
C TYR A 3 32.67 -30.70 29.36
N VAL A 4 31.92 -29.66 29.73
CA VAL A 4 31.85 -28.40 28.95
C VAL A 4 32.91 -27.45 29.53
N GLN A 5 33.90 -27.08 28.72
CA GLN A 5 34.85 -26.02 29.07
C GLN A 5 34.26 -24.65 28.70
N PHE A 6 34.43 -23.67 29.59
CA PHE A 6 34.06 -22.27 29.39
C PHE A 6 35.34 -21.43 29.22
N SER A 7 35.33 -20.42 28.36
CA SER A 7 36.37 -19.37 28.33
C SER A 7 36.15 -18.37 29.46
N GLU A 8 37.20 -17.63 29.84
CA GLU A 8 37.20 -16.64 30.95
C GLU A 8 36.21 -15.46 30.80
N THR A 9 35.43 -15.40 29.72
CA THR A 9 34.40 -14.37 29.48
C THR A 9 32.96 -14.89 29.50
N GLY A 10 32.74 -16.19 29.78
CA GLY A 10 31.40 -16.73 30.05
C GLY A 10 30.46 -16.84 28.83
N LEU A 11 30.97 -16.80 27.60
CA LEU A 11 30.13 -16.96 26.39
C LEU A 11 30.24 -18.39 25.83
N PRO A 12 29.10 -19.03 25.46
CA PRO A 12 29.12 -20.38 24.91
C PRO A 12 29.74 -20.40 23.50
N MET A 13 30.85 -21.12 23.33
CA MET A 13 31.40 -21.51 22.04
C MET A 13 30.65 -22.72 21.46
N ASN A 14 29.43 -22.50 20.95
CA ASN A 14 28.88 -23.26 19.81
C ASN A 14 27.46 -22.77 19.52
N ALA A 15 27.35 -21.72 18.72
CA ALA A 15 26.13 -21.47 17.96
C ALA A 15 26.48 -21.74 16.50
N SER A 16 26.23 -22.98 16.09
CA SER A 16 26.09 -23.43 14.72
C SER A 16 25.65 -22.28 13.82
N SER A 17 26.53 -21.91 12.89
CA SER A 17 26.28 -21.02 11.76
C SER A 17 25.19 -21.65 10.88
N ARG A 18 23.93 -21.51 11.28
CA ARG A 18 22.81 -21.67 10.37
C ARG A 18 22.80 -20.42 9.48
N PRO A 19 22.98 -20.53 8.17
CA PRO A 19 22.75 -19.39 7.29
C PRO A 19 21.31 -18.93 7.52
N ARG A 20 21.14 -17.68 7.93
CA ARG A 20 19.85 -17.01 8.00
C ARG A 20 19.25 -17.13 6.60
N ALA A 21 18.15 -17.86 6.48
CA ALA A 21 17.42 -18.03 5.23
C ALA A 21 17.23 -16.66 4.57
N GLY A 22 17.46 -16.62 3.25
CA GLY A 22 17.78 -15.45 2.46
C GLY A 22 16.97 -14.21 2.80
N PHE A 23 17.67 -13.17 3.23
CA PHE A 23 17.22 -11.83 2.88
C PHE A 23 17.31 -11.76 1.35
N HIS A 24 16.18 -11.98 0.68
CA HIS A 24 16.03 -11.64 -0.73
C HIS A 24 16.39 -10.15 -0.83
N GLN A 25 17.59 -9.90 -1.33
CA GLN A 25 18.10 -8.56 -1.51
C GLN A 25 17.15 -7.90 -2.50
N LEU A 26 16.38 -6.89 -2.04
CA LEU A 26 15.49 -6.14 -2.91
C LEU A 26 16.33 -5.63 -4.09
N PRO A 27 15.88 -5.80 -5.35
CA PRO A 27 16.61 -5.28 -6.50
C PRO A 27 16.81 -3.77 -6.31
N GLU A 28 18.00 -3.28 -6.64
CA GLU A 28 18.32 -1.86 -6.53
C GLU A 28 17.25 -1.03 -7.26
N GLY A 29 16.62 -0.08 -6.55
CA GLY A 29 15.63 0.82 -7.13
C GLY A 29 14.16 0.37 -7.04
N VAL A 30 13.82 -0.70 -6.30
CA VAL A 30 12.43 -0.98 -5.90
C VAL A 30 12.25 -0.68 -4.42
N PRO A 31 11.48 0.38 -4.05
CA PRO A 31 11.15 0.64 -2.66
C PRO A 31 10.45 -0.58 -2.05
N ALA A 32 10.82 -0.99 -0.83
CA ALA A 32 10.27 -2.19 -0.17
C ALA A 32 8.73 -2.22 -0.11
N LYS A 33 8.08 -1.03 -0.06
CA LYS A 33 6.62 -0.87 -0.06
C LYS A 33 5.96 -1.24 -1.41
N GLU A 34 6.73 -1.22 -2.49
CA GLU A 34 6.29 -1.46 -3.87
C GLU A 34 6.70 -2.85 -4.36
N ALA A 35 7.35 -3.66 -3.51
CA ALA A 35 7.82 -4.99 -3.87
C ALA A 35 6.78 -6.07 -3.51
N MET A 36 6.64 -7.07 -4.38
CA MET A 36 5.94 -8.34 -4.11
C MET A 36 6.77 -9.50 -4.66
N LEU A 37 6.45 -10.72 -4.25
CA LEU A 37 6.98 -11.93 -4.90
C LEU A 37 6.01 -12.37 -5.99
N ASP A 38 6.53 -12.72 -7.17
CA ASP A 38 5.76 -13.41 -8.19
C ASP A 38 5.69 -14.93 -7.91
N ASP A 39 5.02 -15.67 -8.79
CA ASP A 39 4.83 -17.12 -8.66
C ASP A 39 6.15 -17.92 -8.78
N ALA A 40 7.21 -17.33 -9.32
CA ALA A 40 8.54 -17.91 -9.39
C ALA A 40 9.39 -17.61 -8.14
N GLY A 41 8.90 -16.76 -7.24
CA GLY A 41 9.63 -16.30 -6.06
C GLY A 41 10.58 -15.15 -6.34
N ASP A 42 10.46 -14.49 -7.50
CA ASP A 42 11.24 -13.31 -7.85
C ASP A 42 10.60 -12.05 -7.28
N VAL A 43 11.43 -11.10 -6.84
CA VAL A 43 10.96 -9.81 -6.33
C VAL A 43 10.59 -8.92 -7.51
N VAL A 44 9.29 -8.65 -7.67
CA VAL A 44 8.73 -7.80 -8.72
C VAL A 44 8.06 -6.57 -8.13
N ARG A 45 7.84 -5.54 -8.97
CA ARG A 45 7.04 -4.38 -8.56
C ARG A 45 5.56 -4.73 -8.50
N ARG A 46 4.87 -4.22 -7.48
CA ARG A 46 3.41 -4.28 -7.37
C ARG A 46 2.78 -3.49 -8.52
N PRO A 47 1.69 -4.00 -9.11
CA PRO A 47 0.97 -3.25 -10.13
C PRO A 47 0.32 -2.02 -9.48
N SER A 48 0.41 -0.87 -10.16
CA SER A 48 -0.27 0.37 -9.76
C SER A 48 -1.59 0.52 -10.51
N LEU A 49 -2.59 1.08 -9.84
CA LEU A 49 -3.79 1.57 -10.52
C LEU A 49 -3.44 2.71 -11.50
N PRO A 50 -4.28 2.94 -12.53
CA PRO A 50 -4.26 4.23 -13.21
C PRO A 50 -4.48 5.36 -12.19
N VAL A 51 -3.93 6.53 -12.45
CA VAL A 51 -3.97 7.66 -11.51
C VAL A 51 -5.33 8.35 -11.59
N ALA A 52 -5.99 8.52 -10.44
CA ALA A 52 -7.18 9.33 -10.32
C ALA A 52 -6.91 10.79 -10.70
N ARG A 53 -7.93 11.46 -11.23
CA ARG A 53 -7.80 12.85 -11.69
C ARG A 53 -8.77 13.72 -10.94
N PHE A 54 -8.27 14.87 -10.51
CA PHE A 54 -9.11 15.94 -10.02
C PHE A 54 -9.25 17.00 -11.12
N ILE A 55 -10.49 17.26 -11.52
CA ILE A 55 -10.89 18.32 -12.43
C ILE A 55 -12.00 19.06 -11.71
N GLU A 56 -11.63 20.07 -10.92
CA GLU A 56 -12.54 20.79 -10.03
C GLU A 56 -13.91 21.10 -10.67
N PRO A 57 -15.03 20.75 -10.00
CA PRO A 57 -15.17 20.15 -8.65
C PRO A 57 -15.20 18.60 -8.64
N ASP A 58 -14.83 17.96 -9.74
CA ASP A 58 -15.02 16.52 -9.95
C ASP A 58 -13.74 15.71 -9.69
N VAL A 59 -13.90 14.60 -8.98
CA VAL A 59 -12.87 13.57 -8.81
C VAL A 59 -13.23 12.36 -9.69
N MET A 60 -12.37 12.06 -10.66
CA MET A 60 -12.51 10.91 -11.53
C MET A 60 -11.77 9.72 -10.94
N VAL A 61 -12.52 8.71 -10.49
CA VAL A 61 -11.99 7.43 -10.06
C VAL A 61 -11.74 6.56 -11.30
N PRO A 62 -10.49 6.13 -11.55
CA PRO A 62 -10.16 5.33 -12.72
C PRO A 62 -10.74 3.90 -12.59
N PRO A 63 -10.70 3.10 -13.67
CA PRO A 63 -11.08 1.69 -13.59
C PRO A 63 -10.28 0.96 -12.50
N CYS A 64 -10.99 0.38 -11.54
CA CYS A 64 -10.41 -0.29 -10.38
C CYS A 64 -10.71 -1.81 -10.38
N PRO A 65 -9.83 -2.64 -9.80
CA PRO A 65 -10.10 -4.05 -9.52
C PRO A 65 -11.31 -4.22 -8.61
N LEU A 66 -11.93 -5.40 -8.68
CA LEU A 66 -12.97 -5.84 -7.74
C LEU A 66 -12.49 -5.75 -6.28
N GLY A 67 -13.33 -5.28 -5.37
CA GLY A 67 -13.03 -5.16 -3.95
C GLY A 67 -12.19 -3.93 -3.57
N THR A 68 -12.02 -2.98 -4.48
CA THR A 68 -11.36 -1.70 -4.20
C THR A 68 -12.25 -0.83 -3.32
N VAL A 69 -11.70 -0.30 -2.24
CA VAL A 69 -12.38 0.62 -1.33
C VAL A 69 -12.04 2.05 -1.71
N VAL A 70 -13.05 2.85 -2.03
CA VAL A 70 -12.92 4.27 -2.35
C VAL A 70 -13.58 5.09 -1.26
N THR A 71 -12.85 6.03 -0.68
CA THR A 71 -13.37 6.92 0.37
C THR A 71 -13.04 8.37 0.07
N VAL A 72 -13.97 9.27 0.38
CA VAL A 72 -13.73 10.71 0.43
C VAL A 72 -13.96 11.17 1.86
N PHE A 73 -12.92 11.77 2.45
CA PHE A 73 -12.90 12.27 3.82
C PHE A 73 -12.82 13.79 3.79
N ASP A 74 -13.82 14.45 4.38
CA ASP A 74 -13.82 15.90 4.56
C ASP A 74 -12.89 16.25 5.73
N MET A 75 -11.83 17.00 5.43
CA MET A 75 -10.80 17.35 6.41
C MET A 75 -11.23 18.49 7.34
N ALA A 76 -12.24 19.28 6.97
CA ALA A 76 -12.73 20.39 7.78
C ALA A 76 -13.61 19.89 8.94
N ILE A 77 -14.50 18.93 8.67
CA ILE A 77 -15.38 18.34 9.70
C ILE A 77 -14.84 17.03 10.27
N GLY A 78 -13.87 16.40 9.61
CA GLY A 78 -13.25 15.16 10.06
C GLY A 78 -14.14 13.93 9.86
N GLU A 79 -14.92 13.88 8.78
CA GLU A 79 -15.90 12.84 8.51
C GLU A 79 -15.74 12.22 7.11
N VAL A 80 -16.07 10.93 6.98
CA VAL A 80 -16.15 10.26 5.68
C VAL A 80 -17.50 10.62 5.04
N ILE A 81 -17.46 11.42 3.98
CA ILE A 81 -18.65 11.87 3.24
C ILE A 81 -19.03 10.91 2.12
N PHE A 82 -18.10 10.06 1.68
CA PHE A 82 -18.35 9.01 0.68
C PHE A 82 -17.52 7.77 0.99
N ALA A 83 -18.13 6.60 0.91
CA ALA A 83 -17.44 5.31 0.99
C ALA A 83 -18.11 4.30 0.07
N HIS A 84 -17.33 3.66 -0.80
CA HIS A 84 -17.81 2.64 -1.72
C HIS A 84 -16.80 1.49 -1.81
N THR A 85 -17.28 0.25 -1.94
CA THR A 85 -16.45 -0.92 -2.23
C THR A 85 -16.90 -1.48 -3.57
N THR A 86 -15.97 -1.61 -4.52
CA THR A 86 -16.32 -2.04 -5.88
C THR A 86 -16.78 -3.48 -5.90
N GLU A 87 -17.93 -3.72 -6.54
CA GLU A 87 -18.53 -5.06 -6.71
C GLU A 87 -18.32 -5.63 -8.12
N VAL A 88 -17.74 -4.83 -9.03
CA VAL A 88 -17.50 -5.18 -10.42
C VAL A 88 -16.07 -4.79 -10.82
N GLU A 89 -15.40 -5.65 -11.58
CA GLU A 89 -14.07 -5.40 -12.15
C GLU A 89 -14.13 -4.24 -13.15
N GLY A 90 -13.18 -3.30 -13.05
CA GLY A 90 -13.10 -2.14 -13.94
C GLY A 90 -14.10 -1.03 -13.61
N TRP A 91 -14.71 -1.05 -12.42
CA TRP A 91 -15.60 0.02 -11.96
C TRP A 91 -14.88 1.37 -11.97
N THR A 92 -15.57 2.41 -12.43
CA THR A 92 -15.11 3.79 -12.56
C THR A 92 -16.27 4.71 -12.18
N GLU A 93 -15.95 5.88 -11.63
CA GLU A 93 -16.97 6.83 -11.16
C GLU A 93 -16.46 8.26 -11.23
N THR A 94 -17.38 9.21 -11.41
CA THR A 94 -17.08 10.64 -11.26
C THR A 94 -17.78 11.15 -10.00
N LEU A 95 -17.00 11.47 -8.97
CA LEU A 95 -17.50 11.99 -7.71
C LEU A 95 -17.53 13.52 -7.78
N HIS A 96 -18.72 14.10 -7.62
CA HIS A 96 -18.91 15.54 -7.60
C HIS A 96 -18.82 16.08 -6.16
N ILE A 97 -17.85 16.94 -5.88
CA ILE A 97 -17.67 17.57 -4.57
C ILE A 97 -18.20 19.00 -4.61
N ALA A 98 -19.45 19.17 -4.18
CA ALA A 98 -20.15 20.46 -4.26
C ALA A 98 -19.69 21.49 -3.22
N GLU A 99 -18.95 21.06 -2.19
CA GLU A 99 -18.56 21.89 -1.06
C GLU A 99 -17.13 22.42 -1.22
N VAL A 100 -16.94 23.69 -0.85
CA VAL A 100 -15.62 24.35 -0.82
C VAL A 100 -14.86 23.85 0.40
N GLY A 101 -13.63 23.36 0.20
CA GLY A 101 -12.85 22.78 1.28
C GLY A 101 -11.71 21.88 0.81
N ALA A 102 -11.06 21.23 1.78
CA ALA A 102 -10.02 20.23 1.53
C ALA A 102 -10.57 18.84 1.82
N PHE A 103 -10.40 17.93 0.86
CA PHE A 103 -10.89 16.56 0.93
C PHE A 103 -9.76 15.58 0.66
N GLU A 104 -9.65 14.55 1.49
CA GLU A 104 -8.75 13.43 1.24
C GLU A 104 -9.52 12.34 0.49
N VAL A 105 -9.02 11.99 -0.70
CA VAL A 105 -9.53 10.87 -1.50
C VAL A 105 -8.58 9.70 -1.35
N SER A 106 -9.11 8.55 -0.96
CA SER A 106 -8.35 7.31 -0.82
C SER A 106 -8.95 6.22 -1.69
N ILE A 107 -8.10 5.58 -2.50
CA ILE A 107 -8.46 4.47 -3.39
C ILE A 107 -7.55 3.30 -3.01
N VAL A 108 -8.12 2.34 -2.28
CA VAL A 108 -7.41 1.22 -1.67
C VAL A 108 -7.86 -0.09 -2.33
N PRO A 109 -7.14 -0.58 -3.35
CA PRO A 109 -7.44 -1.85 -3.99
C PRO A 109 -6.97 -3.04 -3.12
N PRO A 110 -7.49 -4.25 -3.35
CA PRO A 110 -6.97 -5.44 -2.72
C PRO A 110 -5.55 -5.75 -3.21
N MET A 111 -4.82 -6.56 -2.43
CA MET A 111 -3.54 -7.12 -2.88
C MET A 111 -3.73 -7.88 -4.21
N PRO A 112 -2.78 -7.78 -5.17
CA PRO A 112 -1.44 -7.19 -5.03
C PRO A 112 -1.34 -5.70 -5.39
N TRP A 113 -2.44 -5.05 -5.77
CA TRP A 113 -2.45 -3.70 -6.34
C TRP A 113 -2.01 -2.63 -5.34
N MET A 114 -1.32 -1.60 -5.81
CA MET A 114 -1.04 -0.41 -5.02
C MET A 114 -2.19 0.59 -5.11
N GLY A 115 -2.65 1.06 -3.96
CA GLY A 115 -3.59 2.17 -3.86
C GLY A 115 -2.93 3.53 -3.91
N GLU A 116 -3.76 4.54 -3.90
CA GLU A 116 -3.34 5.94 -3.84
C GLU A 116 -4.21 6.72 -2.84
N THR A 117 -3.62 7.72 -2.22
CA THR A 117 -4.30 8.68 -1.35
C THR A 117 -3.78 10.05 -1.71
N PHE A 118 -4.67 11.00 -1.94
CA PHE A 118 -4.33 12.36 -2.32
C PHE A 118 -5.34 13.36 -1.77
N VAL A 119 -4.92 14.60 -1.61
CA VAL A 119 -5.76 15.70 -1.13
C VAL A 119 -6.17 16.55 -2.33
N VAL A 120 -7.45 16.92 -2.37
CA VAL A 120 -8.00 17.87 -3.32
C VAL A 120 -8.51 19.10 -2.58
N GLU A 121 -8.33 20.27 -3.16
CA GLU A 121 -8.86 21.54 -2.66
C GLU A 121 -9.90 22.04 -3.66
N VAL A 122 -11.13 22.23 -3.20
CA VAL A 122 -12.23 22.83 -3.98
C VAL A 122 -12.34 24.29 -3.58
N THR A 123 -12.34 25.18 -4.57
CA THR A 123 -12.41 26.62 -4.42
C THR A 123 -13.75 27.18 -4.94
N ALA A 124 -14.09 28.41 -4.53
CA ALA A 124 -15.38 29.04 -4.81
C ALA A 124 -15.39 29.82 -6.14
#